data_AF-A0A2N9L3J9-F1
#
_entry.id   AF-A0A2N9L3J9-F1
#
_cell.length_a   1.000
_cell.length_b   1.000
_cell.length_c   1.000
_cell.angle_alpha   90.00
_cell.angle_beta   90.00
_cell.angle_gamma   90.00
#
_symmetry.space_group_name_H-M   'P 1'
#
loop_
_entity.id
_entity.type
_entity.pdbx_description
1 polymer ?
#
loop_
_entity_poly.entity_id
_entity_poly.type
_entity_poly.pdbx_seq_one_letter_code
_entity_poly.pdbx_strand_id
1 'polypeptide(L)'
;MDSTTISVRLDAETERRLREEARAAGKNESEVVREALTAYFAGRRQDRSVLALAQQAKVIGCAKGLPPDLSTNKKHVEGFGR
;
A
#
# COMPACT_ATOMS: atom_id res chain seq x y z
N MET A 1 -17.42 4.52 12.16
CA MET A 1 -16.29 4.90 11.29
C MET A 1 -16.51 6.35 10.91
N ASP A 2 -15.52 7.21 11.14
CA ASP A 2 -15.63 8.61 10.77
C ASP A 2 -15.54 8.73 9.24
N SER A 3 -16.56 9.34 8.63
CA SER A 3 -16.61 9.57 7.19
C SER A 3 -16.46 11.05 6.89
N THR A 4 -15.41 11.42 6.16
CA THR A 4 -15.20 12.79 5.69
C THR A 4 -15.63 12.91 4.23
N THR A 5 -16.41 13.94 3.92
CA THR A 5 -16.82 14.25 2.54
C THR A 5 -15.79 15.15 1.86
N ILE A 6 -15.44 14.81 0.63
CA ILE A 6 -14.63 15.66 -0.25
C ILE A 6 -15.45 16.02 -1.49
N SER A 7 -15.29 17.25 -1.99
CA SER A 7 -15.88 17.68 -3.26
C SER A 7 -14.80 17.78 -4.31
N VAL A 8 -14.93 17.02 -5.39
CA VAL A 8 -13.97 16.96 -6.50
C VAL A 8 -14.69 17.30 -7.79
N ARG A 9 -14.05 18.10 -8.65
CA ARG A 9 -14.57 18.39 -10.00
C ARG A 9 -14.22 17.24 -10.93
N LEU A 10 -15.21 16.74 -11.66
CA LEU A 10 -15.06 15.73 -12.70
C LEU A 10 -15.44 16.36 -14.04
N ASP A 11 -14.75 15.96 -15.10
CA ASP A 11 -15.26 16.21 -16.45
C ASP A 11 -16.49 15.32 -16.74
N ALA A 12 -17.26 15.70 -17.77
CA ALA A 12 -18.51 15.02 -18.11
C ALA A 12 -18.31 13.55 -18.53
N GLU A 13 -17.16 13.21 -19.12
CA GLU A 13 -16.87 11.83 -19.51
C GLU A 13 -16.60 10.96 -18.28
N THR A 14 -15.79 11.45 -17.35
CA THR A 14 -15.47 10.76 -16.10
C THR A 14 -16.71 10.56 -15.23
N GLU A 15 -17.58 11.58 -15.11
CA GLU A 15 -18.86 11.46 -14.41
C GLU A 15 -19.76 10.38 -15.04
N ARG A 16 -19.89 10.40 -16.38
CA ARG A 16 -20.69 9.42 -17.11
C ARG A 16 -20.21 7.99 -16.86
N ARG A 17 -18.89 7.77 -16.96
CA ARG A 17 -18.27 6.46 -16.74
C ARG A 17 -18.47 5.97 -15.31
N LEU A 18 -18.33 6.85 -14.31
CA LEU A 18 -18.57 6.51 -12.91
C LEU A 18 -20.00 6.03 -12.69
N ARG A 19 -20.99 6.72 -13.27
CA ARG A 19 -22.41 6.35 -13.16
C ARG A 19 -22.72 5.04 -13.86
N GLU A 20 -22.17 4.82 -15.05
CA GLU A 20 -22.32 3.57 -15.81
C GLU A 20 -21.76 2.37 -15.04
N GLU A 21 -20.54 2.52 -14.51
CA GLU A 21 -19.89 1.47 -13.72
C GLU A 21 -20.64 1.17 -12.42
N ALA A 22 -21.06 2.21 -11.71
CA ALA A 22 -21.87 2.06 -10.49
C ALA A 22 -23.16 1.27 -10.76
N ARG A 23 -23.86 1.61 -11.87
CA ARG A 23 -25.08 0.92 -12.28
C ARG A 23 -24.81 -0.54 -12.68
N ALA A 24 -23.77 -0.78 -13.46
CA ALA A 24 -23.41 -2.14 -13.91
C ALA A 24 -23.02 -3.04 -12.74
N ALA A 25 -22.32 -2.49 -11.74
CA ALA A 25 -21.88 -3.21 -10.55
C ALA A 25 -22.94 -3.30 -9.43
N GLY A 26 -24.10 -2.61 -9.57
CA GLY A 26 -25.11 -2.53 -8.51
C GLY A 26 -24.64 -1.78 -7.25
N LYS A 27 -23.70 -0.84 -7.41
CA LYS A 27 -23.08 -0.06 -6.33
C LYS A 27 -23.51 1.41 -6.42
N ASN A 28 -23.34 2.17 -5.34
CA ASN A 28 -23.41 3.64 -5.46
C ASN A 28 -22.07 4.23 -5.94
N GLU A 29 -22.11 5.44 -6.50
CA GLU A 29 -20.93 6.14 -7.01
C GLU A 29 -19.83 6.29 -5.95
N SER A 30 -20.20 6.55 -4.69
CA SER A 30 -19.26 6.68 -3.58
C SER A 30 -18.50 5.37 -3.27
N GLU A 31 -19.13 4.21 -3.41
CA GLU A 31 -18.48 2.91 -3.27
C GLU A 31 -17.44 2.70 -4.36
N VAL A 32 -17.82 2.98 -5.62
CA VAL A 32 -16.90 2.88 -6.76
C VAL A 32 -15.70 3.82 -6.59
N VAL A 33 -15.94 5.07 -6.16
CA VAL A 33 -14.86 6.02 -5.87
C VAL A 33 -13.94 5.53 -4.74
N ARG A 34 -14.49 5.00 -3.65
CA ARG A 34 -13.68 4.46 -2.53
C ARG A 34 -12.83 3.26 -2.96
N GLU A 35 -13.39 2.36 -3.75
CA GLU A 35 -12.67 1.20 -4.28
C GLU A 35 -11.56 1.63 -5.24
N ALA A 36 -11.85 2.55 -6.16
CA ALA A 36 -10.88 3.10 -7.10
C ALA A 36 -9.72 3.80 -6.37
N LEU A 37 -10.01 4.62 -5.36
CA LEU A 37 -8.98 5.28 -4.54
C LEU A 37 -8.15 4.26 -3.75
N THR A 38 -8.79 3.23 -3.19
CA THR A 38 -8.11 2.15 -2.48
C THR A 38 -7.14 1.41 -3.41
N ALA A 39 -7.61 1.03 -4.60
CA ALA A 39 -6.79 0.38 -5.62
C ALA A 39 -5.64 1.29 -6.10
N TYR A 40 -5.92 2.58 -6.31
CA TYR A 40 -4.92 3.56 -6.69
C TYR A 40 -3.80 3.70 -5.65
N PHE A 41 -4.15 3.80 -4.36
CA PHE A 41 -3.17 3.87 -3.28
C PHE A 41 -2.43 2.55 -3.06
N ALA A 42 -3.08 1.40 -3.29
CA ALA A 42 -2.42 0.10 -3.26
C ALA A 42 -1.40 -0.05 -4.38
N GLY A 43 -1.72 0.38 -5.60
CA GLY A 43 -0.81 0.38 -6.75
C GLY A 43 0.38 1.33 -6.56
N ARG A 44 0.17 2.49 -5.91
CA ARG A 44 1.25 3.43 -5.58
C ARG A 44 2.11 3.04 -4.40
N ARG A 45 1.75 1.99 -3.64
CA ARG A 45 2.60 1.46 -2.55
C ARG A 45 3.85 0.73 -3.06
N GLN A 46 4.13 0.75 -4.37
CA GLN A 46 5.35 0.21 -4.97
C GLN A 46 6.65 0.85 -4.46
N ASP A 47 6.61 2.01 -3.79
CA ASP A 47 7.78 2.60 -3.11
C ASP A 47 7.95 2.15 -1.65
N ARG A 48 7.26 1.09 -1.21
CA ARG A 48 7.60 0.48 0.08
C ARG A 48 8.74 -0.48 -0.12
N SER A 49 9.90 -0.10 0.41
CA SER A 49 11.02 -1.01 0.56
C SER A 49 10.56 -2.30 1.24
N VAL A 50 11.18 -3.42 0.87
CA VAL A 50 10.94 -4.73 1.50
C VAL A 50 11.09 -4.63 3.03
N LEU A 51 12.01 -3.76 3.50
CA LEU A 51 12.18 -3.43 4.91
C LEU A 51 10.90 -2.86 5.54
N ALA A 52 10.24 -1.89 4.90
CA ALA A 52 9.02 -1.28 5.40
C ALA A 52 7.85 -2.28 5.49
N LEU A 53 7.77 -3.21 4.52
CA LEU A 53 6.80 -4.30 4.55
C LEU A 53 7.08 -5.28 5.68
N ALA A 54 8.34 -5.68 5.85
CA ALA A 54 8.76 -6.60 6.90
C ALA A 54 8.57 -6.02 8.31
N GLN A 55 8.79 -4.70 8.49
CA GLN A 55 8.49 -3.97 9.73
C GLN A 55 6.98 -3.98 10.03
N GLN A 56 6.15 -3.63 9.04
CA GLN A 56 4.69 -3.61 9.21
C GLN A 56 4.15 -5.00 9.58
N ALA A 57 4.67 -6.05 8.95
CA ALA A 57 4.27 -7.43 9.23
C ALA A 57 4.85 -7.99 10.53
N LYS A 58 5.74 -7.24 11.22
CA LYS A 58 6.45 -7.68 12.44
C LYS A 58 7.19 -9.01 12.27
N VAL A 59 7.71 -9.26 11.06
CA VAL A 59 8.44 -10.50 10.73
C VAL A 59 9.96 -10.36 10.91
N ILE A 60 10.47 -9.14 11.04
CA ILE A 60 11.89 -8.91 11.31
C ILE A 60 12.22 -9.47 12.70
N GLY A 61 13.15 -10.42 12.75
CA GLY A 61 13.58 -11.07 13.98
C GLY A 61 12.57 -12.06 14.59
N CYS A 62 11.52 -12.47 13.85
CA CYS A 62 10.51 -13.39 14.38
C CYS A 62 11.01 -14.83 14.56
N ALA A 63 12.03 -15.24 13.80
CA ALA A 63 12.63 -16.56 13.89
C ALA A 63 13.72 -16.60 14.98
N LYS A 64 13.61 -17.55 15.91
CA LYS A 64 14.55 -17.74 17.03
C LYS A 64 15.49 -18.91 16.75
N GLY A 65 16.70 -18.88 17.32
CA GLY A 65 17.68 -19.96 17.19
C GLY A 65 18.40 -20.01 15.85
N LEU A 66 18.24 -18.98 15.01
CA LEU A 66 18.98 -18.82 13.77
C LEU A 66 20.30 -18.06 14.01
N PRO A 67 21.27 -18.15 13.07
CA PRO A 67 22.49 -17.36 13.13
C PRO A 67 22.22 -15.85 13.23
N PRO A 68 23.12 -15.07 13.84
CA PRO A 68 23.00 -13.61 13.94
C PRO A 68 22.85 -12.96 12.56
N ASP A 69 22.07 -11.87 12.51
CA ASP A 69 21.81 -11.12 11.28
C ASP A 69 23.13 -10.70 10.60
N LEU A 70 23.26 -11.00 9.30
CA LEU A 70 24.48 -10.79 8.53
C LEU A 70 24.87 -9.30 8.43
N SER A 71 23.90 -8.39 8.46
CA SER A 71 24.16 -6.94 8.44
C SER A 71 24.79 -6.42 9.74
N THR A 72 24.79 -7.23 10.81
CA THR A 72 25.35 -6.88 12.13
C THR A 72 26.43 -7.86 12.62
N ASN A 73 26.65 -8.94 11.88
CA ASN A 73 27.59 -9.99 12.29
C ASN A 73 29.03 -9.56 12.04
N LYS A 74 29.75 -9.24 13.13
CA LYS A 74 31.14 -8.75 13.13
C LYS A 74 32.09 -9.57 12.25
N LYS A 75 31.91 -10.90 12.19
CA LYS A 75 32.73 -11.79 11.34
C LYS A 75 32.64 -11.44 9.85
N HIS A 76 31.50 -10.92 9.39
CA HIS A 76 31.23 -10.65 7.98
C HIS A 76 31.33 -9.17 7.61
N VAL A 77 31.27 -8.26 8.59
CA VAL A 77 31.42 -6.80 8.36
C VAL A 77 32.83 -6.28 8.65
N GLU A 78 33.74 -7.12 9.17
CA GLU A 78 35.13 -6.74 9.40
C GLU A 78 35.82 -6.35 8.08
N GLY A 79 36.25 -5.09 7.97
CA GLY A 79 36.90 -4.54 6.77
C GLY A 79 35.96 -3.96 5.71
N PHE A 80 34.63 -4.01 5.92
CA PHE A 80 33.68 -3.42 4.97
C PHE A 80 33.78 -1.89 4.96
N GLY A 81 33.98 -1.29 3.77
CA GLY A 81 34.04 0.17 3.58
C GLY A 81 35.39 0.84 3.87
N ARG A 82 36.48 0.07 3.97
CA ARG A 82 37.87 0.60 3.94
C ARG A 82 38.45 0.56 2.55
#